data_AF-A0A1V5QP36-F1
#
_entry.id   AF-A0A1V5QP36-F1
#
_cell.length_a   1.000
_cell.length_b   1.000
_cell.length_c   1.000
_cell.angle_alpha   90.00
_cell.angle_beta   90.00
_cell.angle_gamma   90.00
#
_symmetry.space_group_name_H-M   'P 1'
#
loop_
_entity.id
_entity.type
_entity.pdbx_description
1 polymer ?
#
loop_
_entity_poly.entity_id
_entity_poly.type
_entity_poly.pdbx_seq_one_letter_code
_entity_poly.pdbx_strand_id
1 'polypeptide(L)'
;MKKEKKLKPVQKIALERIHRLVELAKKMQEEGKENYVKRYLTLAKKISEKYTTQIPTELKQNYCKKCYSMNIIQIKQKPFLITKCEKCGFEKKYSLEGKKKE
;
A
#
# COMPACT_ATOMS: atom_id res chain seq x y z
N MET A 1 -1.79 -19.41 -13.71
CA MET A 1 -0.43 -18.83 -13.57
C MET A 1 -0.47 -17.38 -14.03
N LYS A 2 -0.43 -16.39 -13.12
CA LYS A 2 -0.15 -15.01 -13.57
C LYS A 2 1.35 -14.98 -13.87
N LYS A 3 1.72 -15.00 -15.16
CA LYS A 3 3.10 -14.77 -15.59
C LYS A 3 3.63 -13.55 -14.84
N GLU A 4 4.68 -13.72 -14.04
CA GLU A 4 5.44 -12.59 -13.52
C GLU A 4 5.91 -11.78 -14.72
N LYS A 5 5.22 -10.66 -15.00
CA LYS A 5 5.66 -9.75 -16.05
C LYS A 5 7.01 -9.22 -15.59
N LYS A 6 8.08 -9.58 -16.31
CA LYS A 6 9.42 -9.01 -16.09
C LYS A 6 9.29 -7.48 -16.05
N LEU A 7 9.54 -6.91 -14.87
CA LEU A 7 9.55 -5.47 -14.67
C LEU A 7 10.67 -4.85 -15.51
N LYS A 8 10.34 -3.79 -16.25
CA LYS A 8 11.36 -2.98 -16.93
C LYS A 8 12.32 -2.38 -15.88
N PRO A 9 13.59 -2.10 -16.21
CA PRO A 9 14.54 -1.52 -15.24
C PRO A 9 13.99 -0.29 -14.50
N VAL A 10 13.30 0.60 -15.22
CA VAL A 10 12.65 1.79 -14.64
C VAL A 10 11.55 1.43 -13.63
N GLN A 11 10.79 0.36 -13.88
CA GLN A 11 9.73 -0.09 -12.97
C GLN A 11 10.31 -0.74 -11.71
N LYS A 12 11.49 -1.38 -11.79
CA LYS A 12 12.20 -1.88 -10.61
C LYS A 12 12.60 -0.71 -9.70
N ILE A 13 13.23 0.32 -10.26
CA ILE A 13 13.60 1.53 -9.51
C ILE A 13 12.36 2.22 -8.93
N ALA A 14 11.27 2.31 -9.71
CA ALA A 14 10.02 2.86 -9.21
C ALA A 14 9.46 2.06 -8.03
N LEU A 15 9.52 0.73 -8.09
CA LEU A 15 9.10 -0.15 -7.00
C LEU A 15 9.98 0.05 -5.76
N GLU A 16 11.30 0.07 -5.90
CA GLU A 16 12.23 0.34 -4.80
C GLU A 16 11.93 1.68 -4.11
N ARG A 17 11.70 2.74 -4.90
CA ARG A 17 11.31 4.07 -4.39
C ARG A 17 9.97 4.04 -3.64
N ILE A 18 8.98 3.29 -4.15
CA ILE A 18 7.69 3.11 -3.48
C ILE A 18 7.89 2.42 -2.12
N HIS A 19 8.68 1.35 -2.07
CA HIS A 19 9.01 0.67 -0.81
C HIS A 19 9.64 1.65 0.19
N ARG A 20 10.68 2.37 -0.25
CA ARG A 20 11.39 3.33 0.60
C ARG A 20 10.47 4.44 1.13
N LEU A 21 9.57 4.96 0.31
CA LEU A 21 8.62 5.99 0.72
C LEU A 21 7.62 5.46 1.75
N VAL A 22 7.15 4.22 1.60
CA VAL A 22 6.24 3.61 2.58
C VAL A 22 6.96 3.34 3.90
N GLU A 23 8.22 2.90 3.88
CA GLU A 23 9.03 2.75 5.10
C GLU A 23 9.24 4.08 5.83
N LEU A 24 9.59 5.16 5.10
CA LEU A 24 9.71 6.49 5.70
C LEU A 24 8.38 6.98 6.27
N ALA A 25 7.27 6.68 5.61
CA ALA A 25 5.95 7.01 6.11
C ALA A 25 5.61 6.26 7.40
N LYS A 26 6.06 5.00 7.58
CA LYS A 26 5.92 4.29 8.85
C LYS A 26 6.70 4.98 9.98
N LYS A 27 7.95 5.34 9.73
CA LYS A 27 8.78 6.07 10.72
C LYS A 27 8.14 7.38 11.16
N MET A 28 7.64 8.17 10.20
CA MET A 28 6.95 9.42 10.52
C MET A 28 5.63 9.19 11.27
N GLN A 29 4.95 8.07 11.04
CA GLN A 29 3.75 7.72 11.80
C GLN A 29 4.08 7.42 13.27
N GLU A 30 5.19 6.72 13.53
CA GLU A 30 5.70 6.47 14.88
C GLU A 30 6.08 7.77 15.60
N GLU A 31 6.61 8.75 14.86
CA GLU A 31 6.91 10.11 15.35
C GLU A 31 5.68 11.03 15.46
N GLY A 32 4.45 10.55 15.16
CA GLY A 32 3.23 11.37 15.19
C GLY A 32 3.13 12.44 14.08
N LYS A 33 4.02 12.39 13.08
CA LYS A 33 4.14 13.38 12.01
C LYS A 33 3.20 13.10 10.83
N GLU A 34 1.90 13.15 11.06
CA GLU A 34 0.86 12.73 10.08
C GLU A 34 0.98 13.41 8.70
N ASN A 35 1.37 14.68 8.64
CA ASN A 35 1.53 15.42 7.38
C ASN A 35 2.59 14.80 6.47
N TYR A 36 3.70 14.32 7.05
CA TYR A 36 4.77 13.67 6.31
C TYR A 36 4.34 12.28 5.82
N VAL A 37 3.60 11.54 6.65
CA VAL A 37 3.00 10.24 6.26
C VAL A 37 2.14 10.41 5.01
N LYS A 38 1.20 11.36 5.05
CA LYS A 38 0.31 11.68 3.92
C LYS A 38 1.12 12.06 2.68
N ARG A 39 2.16 12.89 2.85
CA ARG A 39 3.02 13.34 1.73
C ARG A 39 3.75 12.17 1.08
N TYR A 40 4.40 11.32 1.86
CA TYR A 40 5.17 10.18 1.34
C TYR A 40 4.29 9.14 0.66
N LEU A 41 3.13 8.82 1.23
CA LEU A 41 2.18 7.90 0.60
C LEU A 41 1.57 8.47 -0.68
N THR A 42 1.32 9.78 -0.72
CA THR A 42 0.89 10.47 -1.95
C THR A 42 1.96 10.39 -3.03
N LEU A 43 3.23 10.61 -2.67
CA LEU A 43 4.36 10.48 -3.62
C LEU A 43 4.49 9.05 -4.13
N ALA A 44 4.37 8.04 -3.26
CA ALA A 44 4.40 6.64 -3.66
C ALA A 44 3.30 6.30 -4.66
N LYS A 45 2.08 6.83 -4.44
CA LYS A 45 0.96 6.68 -5.39
C LYS A 45 1.25 7.35 -6.74
N LYS A 46 1.77 8.58 -6.74
CA LYS A 46 2.13 9.29 -7.98
C LYS A 46 3.22 8.56 -8.78
N ILE A 47 4.22 8.00 -8.12
CA ILE A 47 5.26 7.18 -8.76
C ILE A 47 4.63 5.92 -9.38
N SER A 48 3.77 5.24 -8.63
CA SER A 48 3.05 4.06 -9.13
C SER A 48 2.26 4.36 -10.40
N GLU A 49 1.57 5.50 -10.45
CA GLU A 49 0.81 5.94 -11.61
C GLU A 49 1.72 6.30 -12.78
N LYS A 50 2.74 7.14 -12.55
CA LYS A 50 3.67 7.64 -13.56
C LYS A 50 4.40 6.52 -14.29
N TYR A 51 4.85 5.49 -13.55
CA TYR A 51 5.60 4.37 -14.12
C TYR A 51 4.76 3.11 -14.32
N THR A 52 3.43 3.22 -14.17
CA THR A 52 2.47 2.11 -14.25
C THR A 52 2.95 0.89 -13.45
N THR A 53 3.54 1.16 -12.29
CA THR A 53 4.16 0.15 -11.43
C THR A 53 3.16 -0.22 -10.35
N GLN A 54 2.76 -1.49 -10.30
CA GLN A 54 1.77 -1.95 -9.35
C GLN A 54 2.37 -1.94 -7.93
N ILE A 55 1.80 -1.14 -7.04
CA ILE A 55 2.15 -1.22 -5.60
C ILE A 55 1.76 -2.63 -5.09
N PRO A 56 2.66 -3.36 -4.41
CA PRO A 56 2.38 -4.66 -3.81
C PRO A 56 1.16 -4.63 -2.90
N THR A 57 0.43 -5.73 -2.83
CA THR A 57 -0.80 -5.83 -2.03
C THR A 57 -0.51 -5.64 -0.54
N GLU A 58 0.63 -6.13 -0.06
CA GLU A 58 1.06 -5.99 1.34
C GLU A 58 1.23 -4.53 1.74
N LEU A 59 1.76 -3.68 0.85
CA LEU A 59 1.86 -2.24 1.11
C LEU A 59 0.48 -1.56 1.02
N LYS A 60 -0.34 -1.93 0.03
CA LYS A 60 -1.70 -1.36 -0.17
C LYS A 60 -2.65 -1.63 1.00
N GLN A 61 -2.40 -2.65 1.81
CA GLN A 61 -3.22 -3.03 2.97
C GLN A 61 -2.89 -2.21 4.22
N ASN A 62 -1.74 -1.52 4.24
CA ASN A 62 -1.24 -0.81 5.41
C ASN A 62 -1.60 0.68 5.44
N TYR A 63 -2.27 1.20 4.41
CA TYR A 63 -2.68 2.61 4.37
C TYR A 63 -3.99 2.81 3.62
N CYS A 64 -4.67 3.91 3.95
CA CYS A 64 -5.93 4.28 3.32
C CYS A 64 -5.68 4.91 1.95
N LYS A 65 -6.37 4.43 0.92
CA LYS A 65 -6.25 4.98 -0.44
C LYS A 65 -6.92 6.33 -0.63
N LYS A 66 -7.80 6.74 0.31
CA LYS A 66 -8.55 7.99 0.25
C LYS A 66 -7.81 9.12 0.97
N CYS A 67 -7.49 8.93 2.25
CA CYS A 67 -6.86 9.97 3.07
C CYS A 67 -5.34 9.82 3.23
N TYR A 68 -4.76 8.69 2.77
CA TYR A 68 -3.33 8.36 2.95
C TYR A 68 -2.88 8.36 4.41
N SER A 69 -3.76 7.94 5.32
CA SER A 69 -3.42 7.64 6.72
C SER A 69 -3.04 6.16 6.87
N MET A 70 -2.16 5.87 7.82
CA MET A 70 -1.79 4.51 8.23
C MET A 70 -2.68 3.94 9.35
N ASN A 71 -3.66 4.70 9.84
CA ASN A 71 -4.61 4.24 10.86
C ASN A 71 -5.67 3.33 10.22
N ILE A 72 -5.30 2.05 10.08
CA ILE A 72 -6.09 1.01 9.41
C ILE A 72 -6.36 -0.13 10.38
N ILE A 73 -7.65 -0.38 10.62
CA ILE A 73 -8.12 -1.59 11.31
C ILE A 73 -8.25 -2.70 10.27
N GLN A 74 -7.67 -3.86 10.58
CA GLN A 74 -7.76 -5.05 9.76
C GLN A 74 -8.70 -6.07 10.41
N ILE A 75 -9.83 -6.34 9.75
CA ILE A 75 -10.83 -7.30 10.20
C ILE A 75 -10.69 -8.56 9.33
N LYS A 76 -10.27 -9.67 9.94
CA LYS A 76 -10.16 -10.96 9.27
C LYS A 76 -11.53 -11.64 9.25
N GLN A 77 -12.16 -11.73 8.08
CA GLN A 77 -13.42 -12.44 7.87
C GLN A 77 -13.23 -13.43 6.73
N LYS A 78 -12.79 -14.66 7.04
CA LYS A 78 -12.46 -15.65 6.00
C LYS A 78 -13.65 -15.82 5.03
N PRO A 79 -13.42 -15.71 3.71
CA PRO A 79 -12.13 -15.71 3.01
C PRO A 79 -11.53 -14.33 2.70
N PHE A 80 -12.02 -13.27 3.31
CA PHE A 80 -11.63 -11.89 3.06
C PHE A 80 -10.84 -11.26 4.22
N LEU A 81 -10.01 -10.27 3.88
CA LEU A 81 -9.45 -9.30 4.80
C LEU A 81 -10.09 -7.95 4.50
N ILE A 82 -10.84 -7.42 5.46
CA ILE A 82 -11.46 -6.10 5.35
C ILE A 82 -10.54 -5.10 6.04
N THR A 83 -10.05 -4.11 5.29
CA THR A 83 -9.28 -2.99 5.83
C THR A 83 -10.18 -1.78 5.95
N LYS A 84 -10.34 -1.24 7.15
CA LYS A 84 -11.14 -0.05 7.44
C LYS A 84 -10.23 1.07 7.94
N CYS A 85 -10.39 2.26 7.39
CA CYS A 85 -9.68 3.44 7.86
C CYS A 85 -10.46 4.13 9.00
N GLU A 86 -9.81 4.36 10.13
CA GLU A 86 -10.42 5.04 11.27
C GLU A 86 -10.64 6.53 11.01
N LYS A 87 -9.75 7.15 10.22
CA LYS A 87 -9.80 8.61 9.99
C LYS A 87 -10.90 9.05 9.02
N CYS A 88 -11.27 8.20 8.06
CA CYS A 88 -12.24 8.58 7.01
C CYS A 88 -13.33 7.54 6.74
N GLY A 89 -13.34 6.42 7.47
CA GLY A 89 -14.32 5.35 7.29
C GLY A 89 -14.18 4.54 6.00
N PHE A 90 -13.15 4.78 5.17
CA PHE A 90 -12.99 4.04 3.91
C PHE A 90 -12.72 2.55 4.16
N GLU A 91 -13.52 1.69 3.54
CA GLU A 91 -13.44 0.25 3.67
C GLU A 91 -13.02 -0.41 2.35
N LYS A 92 -12.17 -1.42 2.44
CA LYS A 92 -11.77 -2.22 1.29
C LYS A 92 -11.62 -3.68 1.65
N LYS A 93 -12.21 -4.55 0.83
CA LYS A 93 -12.11 -6.01 0.96
C LYS A 93 -10.98 -6.53 0.07
N TYR A 94 -10.17 -7.41 0.62
CA TYR A 94 -9.14 -8.17 -0.08
C TYR A 94 -9.47 -9.65 0.05
N SER A 95 -9.62 -10.37 -1.08
CA SER A 95 -9.77 -11.82 -1.02
C SER A 95 -8.45 -12.48 -0.63
N LEU A 96 -8.50 -13.36 0.38
CA LEU A 96 -7.40 -14.22 0.81
C LEU A 96 -7.42 -15.55 0.03
N GLU A 97 -8.57 -15.96 -0.53
CA GLU A 97 -8.75 -17.14 -1.38
C GLU A 97 -8.21 -16.94 -2.82
N GLY A 98 -6.92 -16.60 -2.90
CA GLY A 98 -6.20 -16.46 -4.15
C GLY A 98 -4.67 -16.46 -4.01
N LYS A 99 -4.14 -16.73 -2.81
CA LYS A 99 -2.70 -16.90 -2.55
C LYS A 99 -2.38 -18.32 -2.07
N LYS A 100 -2.57 -19.33 -2.93
CA LYS A 100 -1.76 -20.56 -2.96
C LYS A 100 -0.61 -20.25 -3.94
N LYS A 101 0.70 -20.40 -3.67
CA LYS A 101 1.51 -21.08 -2.65
C LYS A 101 2.87 -20.35 -2.55
N GLU A 102 3.66 -20.75 -1.54
CA GLU A 102 5.13 -20.66 -1.40
C GLU A 102 5.94 -20.29 -2.65
#